data_AF-C7R5J6-F1
#
_entry.id   AF-C7R5J6-F1
#
_cell.length_a   1.000
_cell.length_b   1.000
_cell.length_c   1.000
_cell.angle_alpha   90.00
_cell.angle_beta   90.00
_cell.angle_gamma   90.00
#
_symmetry.space_group_name_H-M   'P 1'
#
loop_
_entity.id
_entity.type
_entity.pdbx_description
1 polymer ?
#
loop_
_entity_poly.entity_id
_entity_poly.type
_entity_poly.pdbx_seq_one_letter_code
_entity_poly.pdbx_strand_id
1 'polypeptide(L)'
;MGRAGGELMLGRHGTPREIWSSPLQRASETAQLLTDLCRVPWSVDEQMTQRSYGVWEGLTVDQLAQDFPEELAIRNAGGDPDIPGWETGIDVGRRVAGTVTRHVTRVWENDDLRTMVTSGGPLVFVSHGSAIAAGARRLLNLPEQPNILGHINHAHWVELRYQPDGAAGVGAVWTLQAYNVGPH
;
A
#
# COMPACT_ATOMS: atom_id res chain seq x y z
N MET A 1 11.27 -5.32 -3.65
CA MET A 1 10.95 -6.74 -3.98
C MET A 1 12.04 -7.26 -4.90
N GLY A 2 12.57 -8.46 -4.66
CA GLY A 2 13.53 -9.10 -5.58
C GLY A 2 12.83 -9.93 -6.66
N ARG A 3 13.59 -10.47 -7.64
CA ARG A 3 13.07 -11.26 -8.76
C ARG A 3 12.15 -12.40 -8.32
N ALA A 4 12.56 -13.18 -7.32
CA ALA A 4 11.77 -14.28 -6.78
C ALA A 4 10.40 -13.84 -6.23
N GLY A 5 10.33 -12.66 -5.59
CA GLY A 5 9.06 -12.11 -5.12
C GLY A 5 8.14 -11.68 -6.26
N GLY A 6 8.71 -11.10 -7.33
CA GLY A 6 7.96 -10.76 -8.54
C GLY A 6 7.41 -11.99 -9.25
N GLU A 7 8.25 -13.01 -9.45
CA GLU A 7 7.84 -14.29 -10.05
C GLU A 7 6.78 -15.00 -9.22
N LEU A 8 6.88 -14.98 -7.89
CA LEU A 8 5.86 -15.54 -7.00
C LEU A 8 4.52 -14.79 -7.12
N MET A 9 4.55 -13.45 -7.16
CA MET A 9 3.34 -12.64 -7.32
C MET A 9 2.66 -12.95 -8.67
N LEU A 10 3.43 -12.96 -9.76
CA LEU A 10 2.95 -13.29 -11.10
C LEU A 10 2.41 -14.72 -11.20
N GLY A 11 3.09 -15.70 -10.59
CA GLY A 11 2.63 -17.08 -10.57
C GLY A 11 1.32 -17.27 -9.81
N ARG A 12 1.09 -16.47 -8.75
CA ARG A 12 -0.11 -16.54 -7.92
C ARG A 12 -1.31 -15.80 -8.53
N HIS A 13 -1.07 -14.65 -9.17
CA HIS A 13 -2.14 -13.73 -9.57
C HIS A 13 -2.24 -13.51 -11.09
N GLY A 14 -1.27 -14.00 -11.85
CA GLY A 14 -1.16 -13.71 -13.28
C GLY A 14 -0.53 -12.35 -13.56
N THR A 15 -0.56 -11.98 -14.84
CA THR A 15 -0.02 -10.69 -15.33
C THR A 15 -0.88 -9.52 -14.83
N PRO A 16 -0.30 -8.50 -14.17
CA PRO A 16 -1.02 -7.31 -13.75
C PRO A 16 -1.73 -6.62 -14.90
N ARG A 17 -2.90 -6.05 -14.64
CA ARG A 17 -3.57 -5.20 -15.63
C ARG A 17 -2.89 -3.84 -15.71
N GLU A 18 -2.60 -3.23 -14.56
CA GLU A 18 -1.91 -1.95 -14.45
C GLU A 18 -1.04 -1.94 -13.18
N ILE A 19 0.05 -1.17 -13.23
CA ILE A 19 1.02 -1.04 -12.13
C ILE A 19 1.22 0.46 -11.81
N TRP A 20 1.05 0.82 -10.54
CA TRP A 20 1.41 2.14 -10.02
C TRP A 20 2.46 2.02 -8.94
N SER A 21 3.36 3.00 -8.87
CA SER A 21 4.45 2.99 -7.91
C SER A 21 4.62 4.33 -7.20
N SER A 22 5.03 4.27 -5.94
CA SER A 22 5.64 5.41 -5.28
C SER A 22 6.84 5.93 -6.08
N PRO A 23 7.07 7.26 -6.09
CA PRO A 23 8.24 7.85 -6.77
C PRO A 23 9.57 7.52 -6.07
N LEU A 24 9.56 6.97 -4.86
CA LEU A 24 10.79 6.65 -4.14
C LEU A 24 11.49 5.47 -4.82
N GLN A 25 12.81 5.62 -5.04
CA GLN A 25 13.64 4.71 -5.82
C GLN A 25 13.37 3.22 -5.52
N ARG A 26 13.40 2.81 -4.25
CA ARG A 26 13.15 1.41 -3.83
C ARG A 26 11.81 0.82 -4.33
N ALA A 27 10.78 1.66 -4.44
CA ALA A 27 9.47 1.26 -4.96
C ALA A 27 9.47 1.29 -6.49
N SER A 28 10.05 2.33 -7.12
CA SER A 28 10.18 2.42 -8.57
C SER A 28 11.01 1.27 -9.15
N GLU A 29 12.09 0.85 -8.47
CA GLU A 29 12.90 -0.33 -8.84
C GLU A 29 12.08 -1.63 -8.76
N THR A 30 11.20 -1.75 -7.76
CA THR A 30 10.29 -2.90 -7.65
C THR A 30 9.27 -2.90 -8.80
N ALA A 31 8.69 -1.75 -9.13
CA ALA A 31 7.76 -1.64 -10.25
C ALA A 31 8.45 -1.92 -11.59
N GLN A 32 9.67 -1.41 -11.79
CA GLN A 32 10.48 -1.71 -12.98
C GLN A 32 10.78 -3.21 -13.10
N LEU A 33 11.14 -3.87 -11.99
CA LEU A 33 11.35 -5.31 -11.97
C LEU A 33 10.09 -6.08 -12.40
N LEU A 34 8.91 -5.68 -11.93
CA LEU A 34 7.64 -6.29 -12.35
C LEU A 34 7.40 -6.07 -13.85
N THR A 35 7.64 -4.86 -14.36
CA THR A 35 7.56 -4.54 -15.79
C THR A 35 8.52 -5.39 -16.63
N ASP A 36 9.74 -5.61 -16.17
CA ASP A 36 10.71 -6.44 -16.88
C ASP A 36 10.25 -7.91 -16.97
N LEU A 37 9.56 -8.40 -15.95
CA LEU A 37 9.04 -9.77 -15.88
C LEU A 37 7.78 -9.98 -16.73
N CYS A 38 6.83 -9.02 -16.72
CA CYS A 38 5.50 -9.21 -17.32
C CYS A 38 5.17 -8.28 -18.49
N ARG A 39 6.08 -7.36 -18.84
CA ARG A 39 5.94 -6.37 -19.93
C ARG A 39 4.80 -5.38 -19.77
N VAL A 40 4.26 -5.23 -18.56
CA VAL A 40 3.24 -4.22 -18.23
C VAL A 40 3.96 -2.94 -17.78
N PRO A 41 3.77 -1.79 -18.45
CA PRO A 41 4.38 -0.54 -18.02
C PRO A 41 3.81 -0.07 -16.68
N TRP A 42 4.58 0.72 -15.94
CA TRP A 42 4.17 1.28 -14.66
C TRP A 42 4.11 2.81 -14.70
N SER A 43 3.25 3.40 -13.88
CA SER A 43 3.12 4.85 -13.70
C SER A 43 3.45 5.28 -12.27
N VAL A 44 3.95 6.51 -12.10
CA VAL A 44 4.16 7.10 -10.77
C VAL A 44 2.83 7.56 -10.18
N ASP A 45 2.64 7.32 -8.89
CA ASP A 45 1.61 7.96 -8.07
C ASP A 45 2.23 8.49 -6.77
N GLU A 46 2.29 9.80 -6.61
CA GLU A 46 2.89 10.45 -5.43
C GLU A 46 2.15 10.10 -4.14
N GLN A 47 0.84 9.82 -4.21
CA GLN A 47 0.03 9.46 -3.05
C GLN A 47 0.38 8.06 -2.51
N MET A 48 1.21 7.29 -3.23
CA MET A 48 1.77 6.01 -2.78
C MET A 48 3.06 6.16 -1.98
N THR A 49 3.58 7.37 -1.79
CA THR A 49 4.84 7.60 -1.07
C THR A 49 4.80 7.13 0.39
N GLN A 50 5.99 6.95 0.97
CA GLN A 50 6.10 6.59 2.38
C GLN A 50 5.55 7.72 3.26
N ARG A 51 5.13 7.40 4.49
CA ARG A 51 4.79 8.42 5.49
C ARG A 51 5.95 9.41 5.66
N SER A 52 5.64 10.69 5.80
CA SER A 52 6.65 11.67 6.24
C SER A 52 7.02 11.40 7.69
N TYR A 53 8.33 11.38 7.96
CA TYR A 53 8.86 11.34 9.32
C TYR A 53 9.28 12.74 9.81
N GLY A 54 9.07 13.78 8.97
CA GLY A 54 9.33 15.16 9.34
C GLY A 54 10.78 15.40 9.75
N VAL A 55 10.97 16.09 10.87
CA VAL A 55 12.30 16.40 11.41
C VAL A 55 13.14 15.17 11.78
N TRP A 56 12.56 13.96 11.81
CA TRP A 56 13.31 12.73 12.02
C TRP A 56 13.98 12.17 10.77
N GLU A 57 13.67 12.70 9.59
CA GLU A 57 14.28 12.22 8.35
C GLU A 57 15.80 12.41 8.38
N GLY A 58 16.54 11.32 8.15
CA GLY A 58 18.00 11.30 8.19
C GLY A 58 18.62 11.07 9.57
N LEU A 59 17.82 11.02 10.64
CA LEU A 59 18.31 10.71 11.98
C LEU A 59 18.41 9.19 12.22
N THR A 60 19.41 8.78 12.99
CA THR A 60 19.53 7.40 13.48
C THR A 60 18.65 7.17 14.70
N VAL A 61 18.34 5.90 14.99
CA VAL A 61 17.57 5.55 16.20
C VAL A 61 18.27 6.02 17.47
N ASP A 62 19.60 6.01 17.52
CA ASP A 62 20.37 6.49 18.68
C ASP A 62 20.22 8.01 18.87
N GLN A 63 20.24 8.78 17.79
CA GLN A 63 19.97 10.22 17.83
C GLN A 63 18.53 10.49 18.29
N LEU A 64 17.55 9.73 17.77
CA LEU A 64 16.16 9.85 18.22
C LEU A 64 15.99 9.51 19.71
N ALA A 65 16.70 8.50 20.20
CA ALA A 65 16.64 8.12 21.61
C ALA A 65 17.27 9.17 22.54
N GLN A 66 18.20 9.99 22.02
CA GLN A 66 18.82 11.10 22.74
C GLN A 66 17.96 12.36 22.69
N ASP A 67 17.49 12.72 21.49
CA ASP A 67 16.88 14.03 21.23
C ASP A 67 15.34 14.02 21.36
N PHE A 68 14.69 12.86 21.18
CA PHE A 68 13.23 12.68 21.16
C PHE A 68 12.75 11.40 21.89
N PRO A 69 13.16 11.15 23.16
CA PRO A 69 12.89 9.88 23.83
C PRO A 69 11.40 9.59 24.05
N GLU A 70 10.59 10.62 24.35
CA GLU A 70 9.15 10.47 24.61
C GLU A 70 8.39 10.16 23.31
N GLU A 71 8.69 10.90 22.26
CA GLU A 71 8.10 10.72 20.93
C GLU A 71 8.51 9.38 20.32
N LEU A 72 9.75 8.95 20.53
CA LEU A 72 10.21 7.61 20.13
C LEU A 72 9.41 6.52 20.86
N ALA A 73 9.10 6.70 22.14
CA ALA A 73 8.24 5.78 22.89
C ALA A 73 6.80 5.75 22.32
N ILE A 74 6.22 6.90 21.99
CA ILE A 74 4.90 7.00 21.33
C ILE A 74 4.92 6.22 20.01
N ARG A 75 5.90 6.47 19.14
CA ARG A 75 6.05 5.78 17.86
C ARG A 75 6.21 4.27 18.03
N ASN A 76 6.97 3.83 19.02
CA ASN A 76 7.19 2.40 19.29
C ASN A 76 5.95 1.70 19.85
N ALA A 77 5.09 2.43 20.57
CA ALA A 77 3.74 1.97 20.92
C ALA A 77 2.77 1.97 19.73
N GLY A 78 3.22 2.45 18.56
CA GLY A 78 2.46 2.57 17.32
C GLY A 78 1.82 3.94 17.13
N GLY A 79 1.84 4.83 18.12
CA GLY A 79 1.20 6.14 18.06
C GLY A 79 1.85 7.11 17.09
N ASP A 80 1.20 8.26 16.94
CA ASP A 80 1.70 9.39 16.15
C ASP A 80 2.35 10.42 17.08
N PRO A 81 3.69 10.52 17.13
CA PRO A 81 4.37 11.57 17.87
C PRO A 81 4.05 12.96 17.32
N ASP A 82 3.98 13.94 18.22
CA ASP A 82 3.77 15.34 17.87
C ASP A 82 5.12 16.00 17.55
N ILE A 83 5.61 15.79 16.34
CA ILE A 83 6.84 16.43 15.84
C ILE A 83 6.59 17.17 14.51
N PRO A 84 7.33 18.25 14.23
CA PRO A 84 7.16 19.00 13.00
C PRO A 84 7.33 18.13 11.75
N GLY A 85 6.34 18.16 10.87
CA GLY A 85 6.35 17.43 9.60
C GLY A 85 6.00 15.94 9.69
N TRP A 86 5.63 15.43 10.87
CA TRP A 86 5.11 14.07 11.00
C TRP A 86 3.80 13.91 10.25
N GLU A 87 3.70 12.88 9.41
CA GLU A 87 2.41 12.53 8.80
C GLU A 87 1.72 11.48 9.67
N THR A 88 0.50 11.79 10.15
CA THR A 88 -0.27 10.89 11.01
C THR A 88 -0.68 9.62 10.27
N GLY A 89 -0.90 8.52 10.99
CA GLY A 89 -1.40 7.28 10.39
C GLY A 89 -2.73 7.48 9.64
N ILE A 90 -3.58 8.38 10.14
CA ILE A 90 -4.86 8.75 9.55
C ILE A 90 -4.66 9.45 8.20
N ASP A 91 -3.74 10.41 8.13
CA ASP A 91 -3.49 11.18 6.90
C ASP A 91 -2.87 10.30 5.81
N VAL A 92 -1.89 9.46 6.18
CA VAL A 92 -1.33 8.44 5.28
C VAL A 92 -2.44 7.52 4.78
N GLY A 93 -3.26 7.01 5.69
CA GLY A 93 -4.37 6.10 5.36
C GLY A 93 -5.37 6.74 4.40
N ARG A 94 -5.75 8.00 4.65
CA ARG A 94 -6.66 8.78 3.80
C ARG A 94 -6.13 8.92 2.38
N ARG A 95 -4.87 9.34 2.21
CA ARG A 95 -4.32 9.55 0.86
C ARG A 95 -4.11 8.25 0.09
N VAL A 96 -3.60 7.20 0.75
CA VAL A 96 -3.33 5.92 0.10
C VAL A 96 -4.64 5.24 -0.28
N ALA A 97 -5.62 5.19 0.63
CA ALA A 97 -6.93 4.62 0.32
C ALA A 97 -7.67 5.42 -0.76
N GLY A 98 -7.58 6.76 -0.70
CA GLY A 98 -8.20 7.63 -1.70
C GLY A 98 -7.64 7.39 -3.10
N THR A 99 -6.31 7.28 -3.24
CA THR A 99 -5.68 7.04 -4.54
C THR A 99 -5.94 5.62 -5.07
N VAL A 100 -5.91 4.59 -4.20
CA VAL A 100 -6.28 3.21 -4.58
C VAL A 100 -7.71 3.18 -5.10
N THR A 101 -8.65 3.75 -4.35
CA THR A 101 -10.07 3.79 -4.72
C THR A 101 -10.25 4.50 -6.06
N ARG A 102 -9.61 5.66 -6.25
CA ARG A 102 -9.68 6.40 -7.51
C ARG A 102 -9.23 5.57 -8.72
N HIS A 103 -8.10 4.87 -8.62
CA HIS A 103 -7.61 4.04 -9.72
C HIS A 103 -8.48 2.83 -9.97
N VAL A 104 -8.93 2.15 -8.91
CA VAL A 104 -9.80 0.98 -9.04
C VAL A 104 -11.15 1.36 -9.64
N THR A 105 -11.77 2.44 -9.19
CA THR A 105 -13.02 2.96 -9.76
C THR A 105 -12.83 3.41 -11.21
N ARG A 106 -11.74 4.11 -11.54
CA ARG A 106 -11.42 4.47 -12.93
C ARG A 106 -11.33 3.24 -13.82
N VAL A 107 -10.62 2.20 -13.39
CA VAL A 107 -10.50 0.95 -14.17
C VAL A 107 -11.86 0.29 -14.32
N TRP A 108 -12.66 0.25 -13.25
CA TRP A 108 -13.99 -0.36 -13.26
C TRP A 108 -14.98 0.37 -14.20
N GLU A 109 -15.00 1.70 -14.18
CA GLU A 109 -15.94 2.50 -14.97
C GLU A 109 -15.58 2.56 -16.46
N ASN A 110 -14.30 2.52 -16.80
CA ASN A 110 -13.83 2.55 -18.19
C ASN A 110 -13.80 1.16 -18.85
N ASP A 111 -14.07 0.10 -18.10
CA ASP A 111 -14.22 -1.23 -18.67
C ASP A 111 -15.64 -1.36 -19.21
N ASP A 112 -15.84 -1.09 -20.51
CA ASP A 112 -17.10 -1.32 -21.27
C ASP A 112 -17.56 -2.81 -21.26
N LEU A 113 -16.95 -3.65 -20.43
CA LEU A 113 -17.11 -5.09 -20.32
C LEU A 113 -17.56 -5.49 -18.92
N ARG A 114 -18.85 -5.25 -18.61
CA ARG A 114 -19.61 -6.15 -17.71
C ARG A 114 -19.59 -7.62 -18.18
N THR A 115 -19.04 -7.88 -19.37
CA THR A 115 -18.95 -9.15 -20.10
C THR A 115 -17.61 -9.88 -20.00
N MET A 116 -16.70 -9.56 -19.08
CA MET A 116 -15.54 -10.43 -18.77
C MET A 116 -15.25 -10.45 -17.26
N VAL A 117 -16.24 -10.85 -16.46
CA VAL A 117 -16.02 -11.33 -15.10
C VAL A 117 -15.06 -12.53 -15.18
N THR A 118 -13.74 -12.29 -15.06
CA THR A 118 -12.63 -13.21 -14.64
C THR A 118 -11.29 -13.06 -15.38
N SER A 119 -11.12 -12.22 -16.41
CA SER A 119 -9.92 -12.33 -17.27
C SER A 119 -8.88 -11.20 -17.18
N GLY A 120 -9.11 -10.15 -16.38
CA GLY A 120 -8.09 -9.12 -16.11
C GLY A 120 -7.28 -9.49 -14.87
N GLY A 121 -5.95 -9.52 -14.97
CA GLY A 121 -5.09 -9.72 -13.79
C GLY A 121 -5.17 -8.54 -12.80
N PRO A 122 -4.44 -8.61 -11.68
CA PRO A 122 -4.61 -7.67 -10.58
C PRO A 122 -4.19 -6.25 -10.94
N LEU A 123 -4.75 -5.27 -10.23
CA LEU A 123 -4.19 -3.93 -10.12
C LEU A 123 -3.10 -3.96 -9.05
N VAL A 124 -1.90 -3.52 -9.40
CA VAL A 124 -0.74 -3.59 -8.50
C VAL A 124 -0.30 -2.19 -8.10
N PHE A 125 -0.21 -1.97 -6.79
CA PHE A 125 0.29 -0.73 -6.19
C PHE A 125 1.56 -1.02 -5.40
N VAL A 126 2.67 -0.41 -5.80
CA VAL A 126 3.98 -0.58 -5.19
C VAL A 126 4.27 0.60 -4.25
N SER A 127 4.32 0.30 -2.95
CA SER A 127 4.44 1.31 -1.90
C SER A 127 5.31 0.79 -0.74
N HIS A 128 5.08 1.28 0.48
CA HIS A 128 5.93 1.09 1.65
C HIS A 128 5.12 0.53 2.81
N GLY A 129 5.75 -0.22 3.73
CA GLY A 129 5.04 -0.97 4.77
C GLY A 129 4.00 -0.16 5.56
N SER A 130 4.38 1.00 6.11
CA SER A 130 3.44 1.86 6.85
C SER A 130 2.36 2.47 5.97
N ALA A 131 2.67 2.85 4.73
CA ALA A 131 1.69 3.37 3.78
C ALA A 131 0.66 2.30 3.38
N ILE A 132 1.12 1.08 3.07
CA ILE A 132 0.27 -0.06 2.75
C ILE A 132 -0.62 -0.41 3.95
N ALA A 133 -0.05 -0.52 5.15
CA ALA A 133 -0.81 -0.87 6.35
C ALA A 133 -1.86 0.21 6.71
N ALA A 134 -1.53 1.50 6.60
CA ALA A 134 -2.48 2.59 6.82
C ALA A 134 -3.59 2.62 5.76
N GLY A 135 -3.23 2.51 4.48
CA GLY A 135 -4.19 2.46 3.37
C GLY A 135 -5.14 1.27 3.49
N ALA A 136 -4.61 0.07 3.77
CA ALA A 136 -5.42 -1.13 3.96
C ALA A 136 -6.41 -1.00 5.13
N ARG A 137 -5.97 -0.47 6.28
CA ARG A 137 -6.88 -0.20 7.42
C ARG A 137 -8.01 0.72 7.02
N ARG A 138 -7.70 1.81 6.32
CA ARG A 138 -8.68 2.79 5.88
C ARG A 138 -9.68 2.22 4.86
N LEU A 139 -9.21 1.43 3.88
CA LEU A 139 -10.06 0.77 2.87
C LEU A 139 -11.01 -0.26 3.51
N LEU A 140 -10.52 -0.99 4.51
CA LEU A 140 -11.29 -2.00 5.26
C LEU A 140 -12.19 -1.39 6.35
N ASN A 141 -12.21 -0.06 6.51
CA ASN A 141 -12.90 0.65 7.59
C ASN A 141 -12.55 0.09 8.99
N LEU A 142 -11.29 -0.30 9.18
CA LEU A 142 -10.78 -0.72 10.48
C LEU A 142 -10.59 0.49 11.39
N PRO A 143 -10.66 0.31 12.73
CA PRO A 143 -10.33 1.38 13.66
C PRO A 143 -8.89 1.87 13.44
N GLU A 144 -8.65 3.14 13.76
CA GLU A 144 -7.34 3.79 13.68
C GLU A 144 -6.42 3.33 14.82
N GLN A 145 -6.15 2.02 14.83
CA GLN A 145 -5.23 1.34 15.72
C GLN A 145 -4.01 0.93 14.89
N PRO A 146 -2.84 1.55 15.11
CA PRO A 146 -1.63 1.33 14.31
C PRO A 146 -1.21 -0.13 14.19
N ASN A 147 -1.41 -0.92 15.25
CA ASN A 147 -0.94 -2.30 15.35
C ASN A 147 -2.02 -3.35 15.04
N ILE A 148 -3.23 -2.94 14.61
CA ILE A 148 -4.29 -3.91 14.26
C ILE A 148 -3.92 -4.76 13.05
N LEU A 149 -3.15 -4.18 12.13
CA LEU A 149 -2.43 -4.90 11.08
C LEU A 149 -0.96 -4.87 11.46
N GLY A 150 -0.32 -6.05 11.48
CA GLY A 150 1.06 -6.20 11.91
C GLY A 150 2.10 -5.57 10.95
N HIS A 151 3.36 -5.91 11.14
CA HIS A 151 4.41 -5.48 10.22
C HIS A 151 4.25 -6.14 8.83
N ILE A 152 4.59 -5.39 7.77
CA ILE A 152 4.71 -5.92 6.42
C ILE A 152 6.19 -6.08 6.12
N ASN A 153 6.61 -7.33 5.90
CA ASN A 153 7.99 -7.66 5.60
C ASN A 153 8.43 -7.06 4.26
N HIS A 154 9.74 -6.92 4.08
CA HIS A 154 10.28 -6.50 2.79
C HIS A 154 9.85 -7.47 1.68
N ALA A 155 9.54 -6.92 0.50
CA ALA A 155 9.09 -7.70 -0.67
C ALA A 155 7.78 -8.49 -0.47
N HIS A 156 7.00 -8.20 0.58
CA HIS A 156 5.69 -8.78 0.80
C HIS A 156 4.57 -7.81 0.37
N TRP A 157 3.36 -8.35 0.19
CA TRP A 157 2.20 -7.59 -0.26
C TRP A 157 0.94 -7.91 0.56
N VAL A 158 -0.11 -7.12 0.32
CA VAL A 158 -1.46 -7.27 0.88
C VAL A 158 -2.43 -7.47 -0.29
N GLU A 159 -3.32 -8.44 -0.18
CA GLU A 159 -4.32 -8.77 -1.18
C GLU A 159 -5.69 -8.26 -0.71
N LEU A 160 -6.26 -7.32 -1.47
CA LEU A 160 -7.59 -6.76 -1.24
C LEU A 160 -8.49 -7.07 -2.43
N ARG A 161 -9.76 -7.35 -2.16
CA ARG A 161 -10.81 -7.48 -3.18
C ARG A 161 -11.79 -6.33 -3.05
N TYR A 162 -12.03 -5.64 -4.16
CA TYR A 162 -13.02 -4.58 -4.31
C TYR A 162 -14.32 -5.14 -4.89
N GLN A 163 -15.46 -4.76 -4.32
CA GLN A 163 -16.79 -5.03 -4.83
C GLN A 163 -17.54 -3.69 -4.93
N PRO A 164 -17.77 -3.14 -6.12
CA PRO A 164 -18.39 -1.82 -6.29
C PRO A 164 -19.88 -1.83 -5.91
N ASP A 165 -20.58 -2.92 -6.26
CA ASP A 165 -21.97 -3.17 -5.90
C ASP A 165 -22.01 -4.12 -4.70
N GLY A 166 -21.63 -3.65 -3.52
CA GLY A 166 -21.79 -4.41 -2.28
C GLY A 166 -23.25 -4.84 -2.04
N ALA A 167 -23.53 -5.56 -0.95
CA ALA A 167 -24.90 -5.92 -0.59
C ALA A 167 -25.82 -4.68 -0.63
N ALA A 168 -27.06 -4.85 -1.09
CA ALA A 168 -27.98 -3.74 -1.36
C ALA A 168 -28.00 -2.72 -0.20
N GLY A 169 -27.60 -1.47 -0.48
CA GLY A 169 -27.54 -0.38 0.49
C GLY A 169 -26.20 -0.17 1.22
N VAL A 170 -25.18 -1.02 0.98
CA VAL A 170 -23.87 -0.94 1.67
C VAL A 170 -22.81 -0.18 0.87
N GLY A 171 -23.07 0.15 -0.41
CA GLY A 171 -22.08 0.79 -1.29
C GLY A 171 -20.89 -0.12 -1.59
N ALA A 172 -19.78 0.46 -2.03
CA ALA A 172 -18.60 -0.33 -2.38
C ALA A 172 -17.91 -0.95 -1.15
N VAL A 173 -17.52 -2.22 -1.26
CA VAL A 173 -16.95 -3.01 -0.16
C VAL A 173 -15.53 -3.47 -0.50
N TRP A 174 -14.62 -3.34 0.46
CA TRP A 174 -13.28 -3.92 0.41
C TRP A 174 -13.18 -5.11 1.36
N THR A 175 -12.54 -6.20 0.93
CA THR A 175 -12.29 -7.37 1.77
C THR A 175 -10.83 -7.76 1.73
N LEU A 176 -10.27 -8.11 2.89
CA LEU A 176 -8.90 -8.63 3.01
C LEU A 176 -8.89 -10.09 2.57
N GLN A 177 -8.03 -10.44 1.65
CA GLN A 177 -7.87 -11.82 1.15
C GLN A 177 -6.60 -12.45 1.72
N ALA A 178 -5.52 -11.68 1.83
CA ALA A 178 -4.27 -12.10 2.44
C ALA A 178 -3.47 -10.88 2.92
N TYR A 179 -2.67 -11.08 3.96
CA TYR A 179 -1.84 -10.02 4.54
C TYR A 179 -0.41 -10.52 4.73
N ASN A 180 0.57 -9.68 4.35
CA ASN A 180 1.99 -9.99 4.46
C ASN A 180 2.35 -11.31 3.75
N VAL A 181 2.01 -11.41 2.46
CA VAL A 181 2.35 -12.55 1.61
C VAL A 181 3.65 -12.25 0.89
N GLY A 182 4.58 -13.20 0.84
CA GLY A 182 5.86 -13.04 0.16
C GLY A 182 6.67 -14.33 0.12
N PRO A 183 7.85 -14.29 -0.54
CA PRO A 183 8.79 -15.40 -0.49
C PRO A 183 9.27 -15.64 0.95
N HIS A 184 9.53 -16.91 1.28
CA HIS A 184 10.13 -17.33 2.54
C HIS A 184 11.56 -16.82 2.71
#